data_AF-A0A1S1JBG9-F1
#
_entry.id   AF-A0A1S1JBG9-F1
#
_cell.length_a   1.000
_cell.length_b   1.000
_cell.length_c   1.000
_cell.angle_alpha   90.00
_cell.angle_beta   90.00
_cell.angle_gamma   90.00
#
_symmetry.space_group_name_H-M   'P 1'
#
loop_
_entity.id
_entity.type
_entity.pdbx_description
1 polymer ?
#
loop_
_entity_poly.entity_id
_entity_poly.type
_entity_poly.pdbx_seq_one_letter_code
_entity_poly.pdbx_strand_id
1 'polypeptide(L)'
;MYGLTLSARREITKKEAGAYVAASKKAKGEILDRLVAEVGWSRANARRQLGRAFKRRGPARMEVRKPRPPTYGYDTVKVLQQVWVVAGQPCGKYLAAVMGTTLANMDAHIRAGAFGRVRARYSPAVHDQLLAMSAVNRPGNPGGS
;
A
#
# COMPACT_ATOMS: atom_id res chain seq x y z
N MET A 1 4.53 32.36 0.53
CA MET A 1 5.62 31.72 1.29
C MET A 1 6.16 30.55 0.48
N TYR A 2 7.40 30.64 0.00
CA TYR A 2 8.05 29.50 -0.66
C TYR A 2 8.39 28.45 0.41
N GLY A 3 7.49 27.48 0.58
CA GLY A 3 7.70 26.37 1.51
C GLY A 3 8.87 25.51 1.03
N LEU A 4 9.88 25.33 1.88
CA LEU A 4 11.00 24.41 1.62
C LEU A 4 10.49 23.05 1.11
N THR A 5 11.07 22.56 0.02
CA THR A 5 10.74 21.25 -0.52
C THR A 5 11.08 20.15 0.50
N LEU A 6 10.40 19.00 0.42
CA LEU A 6 10.65 17.88 1.33
C LEU A 6 12.10 17.38 1.25
N SER A 7 12.74 17.51 0.09
CA SER A 7 14.16 17.18 -0.10
C SER A 7 15.07 18.15 0.67
N ALA A 8 14.86 19.46 0.54
CA ALA A 8 15.63 20.47 1.27
C ALA A 8 15.50 20.28 2.80
N ARG A 9 14.28 20.02 3.30
CA ARG A 9 14.03 19.72 4.71
C ARG A 9 14.77 18.46 5.20
N ARG A 10 14.91 17.45 4.34
CA ARG A 10 15.64 16.22 4.67
C ARG A 10 17.14 16.46 4.77
N GLU A 11 17.71 17.27 3.88
CA GLU A 11 19.14 17.60 3.92
C GLU A 11 19.51 18.41 5.17
N ILE A 12 18.67 19.40 5.53
CA ILE A 12 18.85 20.17 6.79
C ILE A 12 18.82 19.23 7.99
N THR A 13 17.81 18.35 8.08
CA THR A 13 17.71 17.41 9.21
C THR A 13 18.88 16.41 9.24
N LYS A 14 19.40 15.99 8.08
CA LYS A 14 20.51 15.04 7.98
C LYS A 14 21.81 15.63 8.53
N LYS A 15 22.08 16.90 8.24
CA LYS A 15 23.25 17.64 8.77
C LYS A 15 23.16 17.81 10.30
N GLU A 16 21.99 18.18 10.80
CA GLU A 16 21.75 18.44 12.24
C GLU A 16 21.58 17.15 13.08
N ALA A 17 21.32 15.99 12.46
CA ALA A 17 21.05 14.74 13.18
C ALA A 17 22.22 14.27 14.05
N GLY A 18 23.46 14.40 13.56
CA GLY A 18 24.66 14.03 14.31
C GLY A 18 24.89 14.93 15.52
N ALA A 19 24.80 16.25 15.31
CA ALA A 19 24.91 17.26 16.36
C ALA A 19 23.82 17.08 17.43
N TYR A 20 22.58 16.81 17.03
CA TYR A 20 21.49 16.57 17.96
C TYR A 20 21.71 15.36 18.87
N VAL A 21 22.29 14.26 18.38
CA VAL A 21 22.55 13.07 19.22
C VAL A 21 23.66 13.33 20.23
N ALA A 22 24.75 13.98 19.79
CA ALA A 22 25.90 14.33 20.63
C ALA A 22 25.61 15.48 21.61
N ALA A 23 24.59 16.30 21.35
CA ALA A 23 24.28 17.49 22.15
C ALA A 23 23.81 17.19 23.58
N SER A 24 24.14 18.10 24.50
CA SER A 24 23.59 18.17 25.85
C SER A 24 22.11 18.55 25.85
N LYS A 25 21.43 18.44 27.01
CA LYS A 25 19.98 18.74 27.12
C LYS A 25 19.62 20.16 26.66
N LYS A 26 20.47 21.16 26.97
CA LYS A 26 20.27 22.56 26.56
C LYS A 26 20.46 22.74 25.05
N ALA A 27 21.56 22.23 24.51
CA ALA A 27 21.87 22.32 23.08
C ALA A 27 20.84 21.57 22.20
N LYS A 28 20.28 20.44 22.69
CA LYS A 28 19.15 19.76 22.03
C LYS A 28 17.91 20.65 21.92
N GLY A 29 17.66 21.49 22.92
CA GLY A 29 16.57 22.46 22.89
C GLY A 29 16.76 23.48 21.79
N GLU A 30 17.95 24.10 21.74
CA GLU A 30 18.31 25.13 20.76
C GLU A 30 18.24 24.61 19.30
N ILE A 31 18.71 23.37 19.06
CA ILE A 31 18.61 22.72 17.74
C ILE A 31 17.13 22.53 17.34
N LEU A 32 16.27 22.15 18.28
CA LEU A 32 14.84 21.99 18.02
C LEU A 32 14.15 23.33 17.74
N ASP A 33 14.47 24.38 18.50
CA ASP A 33 13.91 25.73 18.32
C ASP A 33 14.29 26.31 16.95
N ARG A 34 15.54 26.12 16.53
CA ARG A 34 16.01 26.50 15.20
C ARG A 34 15.27 25.76 14.08
N LEU A 35 15.10 24.44 14.19
CA LEU A 35 14.37 23.65 13.19
C LEU A 35 12.89 24.02 13.09
N VAL A 36 12.27 24.40 14.21
CA VAL A 36 10.88 24.89 14.25
C VAL A 36 10.78 26.20 13.46
N ALA A 37 11.70 27.13 13.68
CA ALA A 37 11.74 28.42 12.99
C ALA A 37 12.05 28.29 11.48
N GLU A 38 13.02 27.45 11.10
CA GLU A 38 13.46 27.30 9.71
C GLU A 38 12.49 26.47 8.85
N VAL A 39 11.95 25.38 9.41
CA VAL A 39 11.18 24.39 8.65
C VAL A 39 9.66 24.56 8.83
N GLY A 40 9.25 25.27 9.89
CA GLY A 40 7.84 25.43 10.27
C GLY A 40 7.24 24.16 10.88
N TRP A 41 8.06 23.28 11.43
CA TRP A 41 7.59 22.07 12.10
C TRP A 41 7.21 22.32 13.55
N SER A 42 6.32 21.50 14.11
CA SER A 42 6.18 21.44 15.56
C SER A 42 7.40 20.79 16.20
N ARG A 43 7.71 21.16 17.45
CA ARG A 43 8.86 20.62 18.22
C ARG A 43 8.87 19.10 18.27
N ALA A 44 7.70 18.48 18.42
CA ALA A 44 7.54 17.03 18.41
C ALA A 44 7.87 16.41 17.04
N ASN A 45 7.50 17.09 15.95
CA ASN A 45 7.84 16.65 14.60
C ASN A 45 9.36 16.75 14.35
N ALA A 46 9.97 17.88 14.70
CA ALA A 46 11.43 18.08 14.59
C ALA A 46 12.21 16.98 15.33
N ARG A 47 11.81 16.65 16.58
CA ARG A 47 12.42 15.55 17.35
C ARG A 47 12.30 14.20 16.65
N ARG A 48 11.10 13.85 16.14
CA ARG A 48 10.89 12.60 15.38
C ARG A 48 11.75 12.56 14.12
N GLN A 49 11.87 13.68 13.43
CA GLN A 49 12.56 13.76 12.16
C GLN A 49 14.09 13.66 12.33
N LEU A 50 14.65 14.27 13.38
CA LEU A 50 16.06 14.12 13.78
C LEU A 50 16.38 12.68 14.19
N GLY A 51 15.53 12.05 15.02
CA GLY A 51 15.71 10.65 15.41
C GLY A 51 15.64 9.69 14.22
N ARG A 52 14.75 9.95 13.24
CA ARG A 52 14.69 9.18 11.99
C ARG A 52 15.91 9.45 11.10
N ALA A 53 16.37 10.70 11.02
CA ALA A 53 17.53 11.07 10.22
C ALA A 53 18.81 10.40 10.74
N PHE A 54 19.02 10.35 12.05
CA PHE A 54 20.15 9.64 12.66
C PHE A 54 20.09 8.12 12.43
N LYS A 55 18.90 7.52 12.49
CA LYS A 55 18.71 6.07 12.24
C LYS A 55 18.90 5.66 10.77
N ARG A 56 18.88 6.60 9.82
CA ARG A 56 19.09 6.29 8.39
C ARG A 56 20.57 6.00 8.15
N ARG A 57 20.93 4.71 8.08
CA ARG A 57 22.22 4.26 7.54
C ARG A 57 22.12 4.15 6.02
N GLY A 58 22.86 4.99 5.29
CA GLY A 58 22.98 4.95 3.83
C GLY A 58 21.81 5.55 3.05
N PRO A 59 21.91 5.66 1.71
CA PRO A 59 20.75 5.97 0.87
C PRO A 59 19.65 4.98 1.23
N ALA A 60 18.40 5.47 1.32
CA ALA A 60 17.26 4.61 1.54
C ALA A 60 17.24 3.57 0.41
N ARG A 61 17.87 2.42 0.63
CA ARG A 61 17.62 1.24 -0.18
C ARG A 61 16.14 1.03 0.05
N MET A 62 15.35 1.36 -0.97
CA MET A 62 14.00 0.88 -1.09
C MET A 62 14.17 -0.63 -0.90
N GLU A 63 13.87 -1.13 0.30
CA GLU A 63 13.90 -2.55 0.55
C GLU A 63 13.00 -3.11 -0.54
N VAL A 64 13.61 -3.78 -1.51
CA VAL A 64 12.89 -4.44 -2.58
C VAL A 64 12.11 -5.52 -1.84
N ARG A 65 10.88 -5.18 -1.47
CA ARG A 65 9.99 -6.07 -0.73
C ARG A 65 9.95 -7.34 -1.55
N LYS A 66 10.49 -8.43 -1.01
CA LYS A 66 10.36 -9.73 -1.64
C LYS A 66 8.86 -9.95 -1.86
N PRO A 67 8.38 -10.07 -3.11
CA PRO A 67 6.98 -10.39 -3.34
C PRO A 67 6.71 -11.71 -2.63
N ARG A 68 5.64 -11.75 -1.83
CA ARG A 68 5.22 -13.00 -1.21
C ARG A 68 4.96 -14.01 -2.32
N PRO A 69 5.30 -15.29 -2.12
CA PRO A 69 4.96 -16.33 -3.07
C PRO A 69 3.45 -16.26 -3.34
N PRO A 70 3.02 -16.24 -4.61
CA PRO A 70 1.61 -16.10 -4.94
C PRO A 70 0.84 -17.31 -4.41
N THR A 71 -0.16 -17.06 -3.57
CA THR A 71 -1.07 -18.09 -3.02
C THR A 71 -1.95 -18.71 -4.12
N TYR A 72 -2.11 -18.01 -5.24
CA TYR A 72 -3.03 -18.37 -6.31
C TYR A 72 -2.30 -18.61 -7.62
N GLY A 73 -2.81 -19.59 -8.38
CA GLY A 73 -2.29 -19.92 -9.70
C GLY A 73 -2.39 -18.75 -10.68
N TYR A 74 -1.57 -18.80 -11.72
CA TYR A 74 -1.47 -17.74 -12.73
C TYR A 74 -2.83 -17.43 -13.39
N ASP A 75 -3.59 -18.46 -13.73
CA ASP A 75 -4.89 -18.31 -14.40
C ASP A 75 -5.91 -17.60 -13.51
N THR A 76 -5.96 -17.94 -12.22
CA THR A 76 -6.82 -17.29 -11.22
C THR A 76 -6.51 -15.80 -11.11
N VAL A 77 -5.22 -15.42 -11.12
CA VAL A 77 -4.80 -14.01 -11.09
C VAL A 77 -5.22 -13.28 -12.37
N LYS A 78 -5.10 -13.93 -13.54
CA LYS A 78 -5.49 -13.33 -14.81
C LYS A 78 -6.99 -13.14 -14.93
N VAL A 79 -7.78 -14.11 -14.48
CA VAL A 79 -9.23 -13.99 -14.43
C VAL A 79 -9.63 -12.91 -13.43
N LEU A 80 -9.01 -12.86 -12.24
CA LEU A 80 -9.27 -11.81 -11.24
C LEU A 80 -9.01 -10.40 -11.79
N GLN A 81 -7.91 -10.22 -12.54
CA GLN A 81 -7.60 -8.93 -13.18
C GLN A 81 -8.70 -8.52 -14.17
N GLN A 82 -9.21 -9.47 -14.95
CA GLN A 82 -10.29 -9.19 -15.90
C GLN A 82 -11.60 -8.85 -15.18
N VAL A 83 -11.95 -9.61 -14.13
CA VAL A 83 -13.12 -9.33 -13.28
C VAL A 83 -13.03 -7.91 -12.72
N TRP A 84 -11.86 -7.52 -12.23
CA TRP A 84 -11.62 -6.19 -11.69
C TRP A 84 -11.80 -5.08 -12.72
N VAL A 85 -11.36 -5.29 -13.96
CA VAL A 85 -11.57 -4.36 -15.07
C VAL A 85 -13.06 -4.25 -15.42
N VAL A 86 -13.76 -5.38 -15.54
CA VAL A 86 -15.20 -5.42 -15.85
C VAL A 86 -16.04 -4.77 -14.74
N ALA A 87 -15.62 -4.93 -13.48
CA ALA A 87 -16.29 -4.32 -12.33
C ALA A 87 -16.02 -2.80 -12.18
N GLY A 88 -15.24 -2.17 -13.08
CA GLY A 88 -14.96 -0.74 -13.03
C GLY A 88 -13.81 -0.35 -12.10
N GLN A 89 -12.85 -1.26 -11.90
CA GLN A 89 -11.64 -1.04 -11.09
C GLN A 89 -11.88 -0.60 -9.62
N PRO A 90 -12.83 -1.22 -8.89
CA PRO A 90 -13.12 -0.85 -7.52
C PRO A 90 -11.97 -1.22 -6.58
N CYS A 91 -11.86 -0.55 -5.43
CA CYS A 91 -10.92 -1.01 -4.40
C CYS A 91 -11.34 -2.38 -3.86
N GLY A 92 -10.37 -3.18 -3.37
CA GLY A 92 -10.56 -4.62 -3.12
C GLY A 92 -11.76 -5.00 -2.24
N LYS A 93 -12.12 -4.16 -1.26
CA LYS A 93 -13.32 -4.37 -0.43
C LYS A 93 -14.64 -4.34 -1.21
N TYR A 94 -14.74 -3.44 -2.20
CA TYR A 94 -15.92 -3.36 -3.06
C TYR A 94 -15.89 -4.44 -4.14
N LEU A 95 -14.70 -4.79 -4.64
CA LEU A 95 -14.55 -5.93 -5.55
C LEU A 95 -15.07 -7.23 -4.91
N ALA A 96 -14.73 -7.48 -3.63
CA ALA A 96 -15.21 -8.65 -2.90
C ALA A 96 -16.75 -8.66 -2.76
N ALA A 97 -17.36 -7.49 -2.54
CA ALA A 97 -18.81 -7.37 -2.41
C ALA A 97 -19.55 -7.66 -3.72
N VAL A 98 -19.00 -7.24 -4.86
CA VAL A 98 -19.61 -7.41 -6.19
C VAL A 98 -19.14 -8.66 -6.94
N MET A 99 -18.20 -9.42 -6.38
CA MET A 99 -17.57 -10.57 -7.04
C MET A 99 -18.60 -11.59 -7.52
N GLY A 100 -19.52 -12.02 -6.65
CA GLY A 100 -20.51 -13.04 -7.00
C GLY A 100 -21.40 -12.63 -8.17
N THR A 101 -21.93 -11.40 -8.14
CA THR A 101 -22.74 -10.86 -9.24
C THR A 101 -21.92 -10.72 -10.52
N THR A 102 -20.66 -10.31 -10.42
CA THR A 102 -19.78 -10.18 -11.58
C THR A 102 -19.49 -11.53 -12.21
N LEU A 103 -19.19 -12.57 -11.41
CA LEU A 103 -18.95 -13.93 -11.89
C LEU A 103 -20.20 -14.53 -12.56
N ALA A 104 -21.39 -14.34 -11.99
CA ALA A 104 -22.65 -14.79 -12.61
C ALA A 104 -22.89 -14.14 -13.99
N ASN A 105 -22.59 -12.84 -14.12
CA ASN A 105 -22.65 -12.15 -15.41
C ASN A 105 -21.60 -12.70 -16.38
N MET A 106 -20.39 -13.00 -15.90
CA MET A 106 -19.34 -13.61 -16.72
C MET A 106 -19.73 -14.99 -17.24
N ASP A 107 -20.35 -15.85 -16.43
CA ASP A 107 -20.87 -17.14 -16.87
C ASP A 107 -21.91 -16.99 -17.99
N ALA A 108 -22.82 -16.01 -17.85
CA ALA A 108 -23.81 -15.71 -18.89
C ALA A 108 -23.14 -15.27 -20.20
N HIS A 109 -22.13 -14.41 -20.14
CA HIS A 109 -21.39 -13.93 -21.31
C HIS A 109 -20.50 -15.02 -21.94
N ILE A 110 -19.89 -15.89 -21.14
CA ILE A 110 -19.09 -17.03 -21.63
C ILE A 110 -19.97 -18.03 -22.39
N ARG A 111 -21.18 -18.32 -21.89
CA ARG A 111 -22.17 -19.14 -22.60
C ARG A 111 -22.59 -18.52 -23.93
N ALA A 112 -22.66 -17.19 -23.98
CA ALA A 112 -22.90 -16.42 -25.21
C ALA A 112 -21.65 -16.28 -26.11
N GLY A 113 -20.52 -16.92 -25.77
CA GLY A 113 -19.28 -16.88 -26.56
C GLY A 113 -18.44 -15.62 -26.37
N ALA A 114 -18.86 -14.68 -25.52
CA ALA A 114 -18.22 -13.39 -25.31
C ALA A 114 -17.37 -13.42 -24.03
N PHE A 115 -16.06 -13.68 -24.13
CA PHE A 115 -15.10 -13.37 -23.04
C PHE A 115 -13.62 -13.36 -23.49
N GLY A 116 -13.38 -13.15 -24.80
CA GLY A 116 -12.06 -13.01 -25.40
C GLY A 116 -11.03 -14.07 -24.94
N ARG A 117 -9.78 -13.63 -24.74
CA ARG A 117 -8.64 -14.49 -24.36
C ARG A 117 -8.69 -15.03 -22.93
N VAL A 118 -9.55 -14.50 -22.06
CA VAL A 118 -9.66 -14.92 -20.66
C VAL A 118 -10.59 -16.13 -20.52
N ARG A 119 -11.51 -16.33 -21.47
CA ARG A 119 -12.37 -17.52 -21.56
C ARG A 119 -11.58 -18.83 -21.43
N ALA A 120 -10.45 -18.96 -22.13
CA ALA A 120 -9.64 -20.18 -22.10
C ALA A 120 -9.01 -20.49 -20.73
N ARG A 121 -8.94 -19.50 -19.85
CA ARG A 121 -8.39 -19.60 -18.48
C ARG A 121 -9.48 -19.72 -17.42
N TYR A 122 -10.74 -19.57 -17.82
CA TYR A 122 -11.87 -19.63 -16.92
C TYR A 122 -12.35 -21.09 -16.83
N SER A 123 -12.19 -21.68 -15.65
CA SER A 123 -12.64 -23.03 -15.32
C SER A 123 -13.49 -23.00 -14.04
N PRO A 124 -14.30 -24.03 -13.78
CA PRO A 124 -15.07 -24.13 -12.53
C PRO A 124 -14.18 -24.00 -11.29
N ALA A 125 -12.97 -24.57 -11.32
CA ALA A 125 -12.02 -24.46 -10.21
C ALA A 125 -11.54 -23.00 -9.99
N VAL A 126 -11.32 -22.23 -11.05
CA VAL A 126 -10.96 -20.80 -10.94
C VAL A 126 -12.15 -19.98 -10.44
N HIS A 127 -13.36 -20.28 -10.91
CA HIS A 127 -14.59 -19.64 -10.42
C HIS A 127 -14.74 -19.84 -8.90
N ASP A 128 -14.64 -21.08 -8.43
CA ASP A 128 -14.80 -21.42 -7.01
C ASP A 128 -13.70 -20.79 -6.15
N GLN A 129 -12.47 -20.74 -6.67
CA GLN A 129 -11.36 -20.09 -6.00
C GLN A 129 -11.57 -18.58 -5.85
N LEU A 130 -12.11 -17.91 -6.89
CA LEU A 130 -12.42 -16.47 -6.83
C LEU A 130 -13.60 -16.19 -5.88
N LEU A 131 -14.60 -17.07 -5.89
CA LEU A 131 -15.72 -17.00 -4.96
C LEU A 131 -15.25 -17.14 -3.51
N ALA A 132 -14.36 -18.11 -3.23
CA ALA A 132 -13.74 -18.27 -1.91
C ALA A 132 -12.92 -17.04 -1.49
N MET A 133 -12.14 -16.42 -2.38
CA MET A 133 -11.42 -15.16 -2.10
C MET A 133 -12.36 -14.02 -1.67
N SER A 134 -13.54 -13.95 -2.29
CA SER A 134 -14.51 -12.90 -2.00
C SER A 134 -15.27 -13.13 -0.70
N ALA A 135 -15.55 -14.39 -0.34
CA ALA A 135 -16.18 -14.76 0.91
C ALA A 135 -15.30 -14.41 2.12
N VAL A 136 -13.98 -14.65 2.02
CA VAL A 136 -13.00 -14.33 3.06
C VAL A 136 -12.88 -12.82 3.32
N ASN A 137 -13.17 -11.98 2.31
CA ASN A 137 -13.06 -10.52 2.42
C ASN A 137 -14.39 -9.81 2.72
N ARG A 138 -15.50 -10.55 2.92
CA ARG A 138 -16.80 -9.95 3.24
C ARG A 138 -16.77 -9.43 4.70
N PRO A 139 -16.94 -8.12 4.95
CA PRO A 139 -17.04 -7.60 6.31
C PRO A 139 -18.37 -8.06 6.90
N GLY A 140 -18.34 -9.11 7.73
CA GLY A 140 -19.51 -9.61 8.45
C GLY A 140 -19.77 -11.12 8.34
N ASN A 141 -18.77 -11.99 8.45
CA ASN A 141 -19.02 -13.40 8.75
C ASN A 141 -18.82 -13.69 10.25
N PRO A 142 -19.87 -13.71 11.09
CA PRO A 142 -19.84 -14.35 12.38
C PRO A 142 -20.21 -15.83 12.18
N GLY A 143 -19.23 -16.71 11.99
CA GLY A 143 -19.55 -18.11 11.74
C GLY A 143 -18.33 -18.97 11.50
N GLY A 144 -17.83 -19.56 12.58
CA GLY A 144 -16.79 -20.57 12.60
C GLY A 144 -16.61 -21.08 14.02
N SER A 145 -17.64 -21.80 14.51
CA SER A 145 -17.52 -22.76 15.61
C SER A 145 -16.74 -23.98 15.15
#